data_AF-A0A946YCV1-F1
#
_entry.id   AF-A0A946YCV1-F1
#
_cell.length_a   1.000
_cell.length_b   1.000
_cell.length_c   1.000
_cell.angle_alpha   90.00
_cell.angle_beta   90.00
_cell.angle_gamma   90.00
#
_symmetry.space_group_name_H-M   'P 1'
#
loop_
_entity.id
_entity.type
_entity.pdbx_description
1 polymer ?
#
loop_
_entity_poly.entity_id
_entity_poly.type
_entity_poly.pdbx_seq_one_letter_code
_entity_poly.pdbx_strand_id
1 'polypeptide(L)' 'PRARVGDFDVDLTHEFFQGFVNHSNVTLHIDSLSGVNSHHIAETIFKAFGRALRMAAAPDERMQGIIPSTKGSL' A
#
# COMPACT_ATOMS: atom_id res chain seq x y z
N PRO A 1 -1.51 15.17 15.80
CA PRO A 1 -1.91 15.07 14.36
C PRO A 1 -2.56 16.37 13.87
N ARG A 2 -2.28 16.77 12.63
CA ARG A 2 -2.87 17.92 11.93
C ARG A 2 -3.71 17.45 10.74
N ALA A 3 -4.75 18.20 10.38
CA ALA A 3 -5.64 17.90 9.25
C ALA A 3 -5.00 18.14 7.87
N ARG A 4 -3.97 19.00 7.77
CA ARG A 4 -3.31 19.31 6.50
C ARG A 4 -1.80 19.23 6.56
N VAL A 5 -1.17 18.87 5.45
CA VAL A 5 0.27 18.88 5.21
C VAL A 5 0.53 19.75 3.98
N GLY A 6 0.92 21.01 4.18
CA GLY A 6 0.86 22.00 3.10
C GLY A 6 -0.60 22.18 2.66
N ASP A 7 -0.86 22.04 1.36
CA ASP A 7 -2.23 22.08 0.80
C ASP A 7 -2.91 20.71 0.77
N PHE A 8 -2.21 19.64 1.14
CA PHE A 8 -2.75 18.28 1.13
C PHE A 8 -3.60 18.02 2.38
N ASP A 9 -4.84 17.57 2.18
CA ASP A 9 -5.71 17.08 3.25
C ASP A 9 -5.31 15.66 3.66
N VAL A 10 -4.95 15.47 4.92
CA VAL A 10 -4.39 14.21 5.43
C VAL A 10 -5.39 13.06 5.32
N ASP A 11 -6.69 13.33 5.37
CA ASP A 11 -7.74 12.32 5.25
C ASP A 11 -7.76 11.68 3.85
N LEU A 12 -7.28 12.39 2.83
CA LEU A 12 -7.14 11.85 1.47
C LEU A 12 -6.11 10.73 1.37
N THR A 13 -5.25 10.54 2.38
CA THR A 13 -4.35 9.39 2.45
C THR A 13 -5.14 8.09 2.47
N HIS A 14 -6.22 8.04 3.26
CA HIS A 14 -7.10 6.87 3.31
C HIS A 14 -7.82 6.66 1.97
N GLU A 15 -8.42 7.74 1.44
CA GLU A 15 -9.16 7.69 0.17
C GLU A 15 -8.28 7.26 -1.01
N PHE A 16 -7.01 7.65 -1.02
CA PHE A 16 -6.05 7.17 -2.01
C PHE A 16 -5.91 5.64 -1.98
N PHE A 17 -5.69 5.05 -0.80
CA PHE A 17 -5.51 3.60 -0.68
C PHE A 17 -6.82 2.84 -0.90
N GLN A 18 -7.96 3.40 -0.48
CA GLN A 18 -9.27 2.84 -0.78
C GLN A 18 -9.52 2.82 -2.30
N GLY A 19 -9.24 3.92 -2.98
CA GLY A 19 -9.31 4.00 -4.44
C GLY A 19 -8.36 3.02 -5.12
N PHE A 20 -7.13 2.88 -4.60
CA PHE A 20 -6.15 1.95 -5.12
C PHE A 20 -6.64 0.49 -5.04
N VAL A 21 -7.09 0.01 -3.88
CA VAL A 21 -7.55 -1.39 -3.75
C VAL A 21 -8.79 -1.68 -4.59
N ASN A 22 -9.71 -0.71 -4.71
CA ASN A 22 -10.92 -0.86 -5.51
C ASN A 22 -10.64 -1.10 -7.01
N HIS A 23 -9.51 -0.59 -7.54
CA HIS A 23 -9.21 -0.65 -8.97
C HIS A 23 -8.04 -1.59 -9.32
N SER A 24 -7.25 -2.01 -8.34
CA SER A 24 -6.10 -2.90 -8.55
C SER A 24 -6.39 -4.36 -8.25
N ASN A 25 -7.53 -4.68 -7.61
CA ASN A 25 -7.89 -6.03 -7.18
C ASN A 25 -6.84 -6.68 -6.27
N VAL A 26 -6.22 -5.89 -5.39
CA VAL A 26 -5.29 -6.40 -4.38
C VAL A 26 -5.88 -6.33 -2.98
N THR A 27 -5.43 -7.21 -2.12
CA THR A 27 -5.64 -7.08 -0.67
C THR A 27 -4.50 -6.28 -0.07
N LEU A 28 -4.81 -5.18 0.62
CA LEU A 28 -3.84 -4.29 1.25
C LEU A 28 -4.19 -4.07 2.73
N HIS A 29 -3.18 -4.20 3.59
CA HIS A 29 -3.27 -3.86 4.99
C HIS A 29 -2.18 -2.83 5.32
N ILE A 30 -2.56 -1.78 6.05
CA ILE A 30 -1.66 -0.71 6.48
C ILE A 30 -1.92 -0.45 7.97
N ASP A 31 -0.90 -0.70 8.79
CA ASP A 31 -0.90 -0.37 10.21
C ASP A 31 0.17 0.69 10.50
N SER A 32 -0.25 1.88 10.90
CA SER A 32 0.66 2.92 11.38
C SER A 32 0.96 2.71 12.86
N LEU A 33 1.97 1.89 13.16
CA LEU A 33 2.30 1.45 14.54
C LEU A 33 2.60 2.61 15.51
N SER A 34 3.22 3.69 15.04
CA SER A 34 3.50 4.88 15.85
C SER A 34 3.67 6.13 14.98
N GLY A 35 3.39 7.29 15.58
CA GLY A 35 3.64 8.57 14.93
C GLY A 35 2.92 9.74 15.60
N VAL A 36 3.53 10.92 15.52
CA VAL A 36 2.95 12.18 16.06
C VAL A 36 2.73 13.21 14.95
N ASN A 37 3.63 13.23 13.95
CA ASN A 37 3.60 14.16 12.82
C ASN A 37 2.86 13.53 11.62
N SER A 38 1.77 14.16 11.18
CA SER A 38 0.96 13.63 10.06
C SER A 38 1.72 13.49 8.74
N HIS A 39 2.70 14.37 8.46
CA HIS A 39 3.52 14.25 7.25
C HIS A 39 4.36 12.97 7.31
N HIS A 40 5.07 12.75 8.42
CA HIS A 40 5.91 11.56 8.57
C HIS A 40 5.08 10.27 8.59
N ILE A 41 3.88 10.29 9.17
CA ILE A 41 2.97 9.14 9.13
C ILE A 41 2.59 8.82 7.69
N ALA A 42 2.06 9.79 6.95
CA ALA A 42 1.66 9.57 5.55
C ALA A 42 2.85 9.11 4.70
N GLU A 43 4.00 9.79 4.80
CA GLU A 43 5.22 9.41 4.07
C GLU A 43 5.70 8.00 4.43
N THR A 44 5.63 7.60 5.70
CA THR A 44 6.01 6.24 6.13
C THR A 44 5.08 5.20 5.53
N ILE A 45 3.77 5.47 5.50
CA ILE A 45 2.78 4.61 4.85
C ILE A 45 3.12 4.43 3.36
N PHE A 46 3.35 5.52 2.62
CA PHE A 46 3.69 5.43 1.19
C PHE A 46 5.02 4.70 0.95
N LYS A 47 6.04 4.91 1.79
CA LYS A 47 7.33 4.20 1.70
C LYS A 47 7.18 2.71 1.98
N ALA A 48 6.42 2.34 3.01
CA ALA A 48 6.17 0.95 3.36
C ALA A 48 5.37 0.24 2.26
N PHE A 49 4.30 0.88 1.79
CA PHE A 49 3.51 0.43 0.65
C PHE A 49 4.36 0.20 -0.61
N GLY A 50 5.19 1.18 -0.99
CA GLY A 50 6.05 1.07 -2.17
C GLY A 50 7.03 -0.12 -2.09
N ARG A 51 7.57 -0.41 -0.90
CA ARG A 51 8.41 -1.59 -0.69
C ARG A 51 7.61 -2.88 -0.78
N ALA A 52 6.46 -2.95 -0.13
CA ALA A 52 5.59 -4.14 -0.14
C ALA A 52 5.11 -4.46 -1.57
N LEU A 53 4.62 -3.45 -2.29
CA LEU A 53 4.17 -3.59 -3.68
C LEU A 53 5.30 -4.04 -4.60
N ARG A 54 6.49 -3.45 -4.46
CA ARG A 54 7.68 -3.88 -5.23
C ARG A 54 8.00 -5.36 -4.99
N MET A 55 7.94 -5.83 -3.74
CA MET A 55 8.19 -7.23 -3.43
C MET A 55 7.10 -8.15 -4.00
N ALA A 56 5.82 -7.75 -3.87
CA ALA A 56 4.69 -8.53 -4.37
C ALA A 56 4.64 -8.64 -5.89
N ALA A 57 5.04 -7.58 -6.61
CA ALA A 57 5.01 -7.53 -8.08
C ALA A 57 6.32 -8.00 -8.75
N ALA A 58 7.35 -8.34 -7.98
CA ALA A 58 8.61 -8.82 -8.53
C ALA A 58 8.45 -10.21 -9.16
N PRO A 59 9.09 -10.50 -10.30
CA PRO A 59 9.17 -11.86 -10.82
C PRO A 59 9.86 -12.79 -9.81
N ASP A 60 9.25 -13.94 -9.55
CA ASP A 60 9.88 -15.02 -8.78
C ASP A 60 10.37 -16.12 -9.75
N GLU A 61 11.69 -16.24 -9.89
CA GLU A 61 12.32 -17.25 -10.74
C GLU A 61 11.93 -18.68 -10.36
N ARG A 62 11.57 -18.93 -9.09
CA ARG A 62 11.17 -20.24 -8.60
C ARG A 62 9.73 -20.60 -8.98
N MET A 63 8.95 -19.63 -9.42
CA MET A 63 7.52 -19.77 -9.78
C MET A 63 7.27 -19.48 -11.27
N GLN A 64 8.31 -19.55 -12.12
CA GLN A 64 8.17 -19.30 -13.55
C GLN A 64 7.11 -20.19 -14.20
N GLY A 65 6.15 -19.55 -14.89
CA GLY A 65 5.03 -20.24 -15.55
C GLY A 65 3.97 -20.81 -14.61
N ILE A 66 4.08 -20.58 -13.29
CA ILE A 66 3.15 -21.08 -12.28
C ILE A 66 2.33 -19.92 -11.72
N ILE A 67 1.00 -20.07 -11.69
CA ILE A 67 0.13 -19.14 -10.96
C ILE A 67 0.28 -19.43 -9.46
N PRO A 68 0.63 -18.44 -8.62
CA PRO A 68 0.86 -18.65 -7.18
C PRO A 68 -0.46 -18.78 -6.40
N SER A 69 -1.27 -19.78 -6.76
CA SER A 69 -2.57 -20.08 -6.15
C SER A 69 -2.86 -21.57 -6.25
N THR A 70 -3.24 -22.20 -5.14
CA THR A 70 -3.64 -23.61 -5.11
C THR A 70 -4.94 -23.87 -5.88
N LYS A 71 -5.72 -22.82 -6.18
CA LYS A 71 -6.92 -22.90 -7.01
C LYS A 71 -6.62 -22.78 -8.51
N GLY A 72 -5.37 -22.45 -8.89
CA GLY A 72 -4.96 -22.27 -10.28
C GLY A 72 -5.40 -20.94 -10.91
N SER A 73 -5.95 -20.01 -10.13
CA SER A 73 -6.35 -18.66 -10.56
C SER A 73 -6.13 -17.62 -9.45
N LEU A 74 -6.06 -16.35 -9.83
CA LEU A 74 -6.00 -15.17 -8.95
C LEU A 74 -7.25 -14.32 -9.16
#